data_AF-A0A2X2IQI9-F1
#
_entry.id   AF-A0A2X2IQI9-F1
#
_cell.length_a   1.000
_cell.length_b   1.000
_cell.length_c   1.000
_cell.angle_alpha   90.00
_cell.angle_beta   90.00
_cell.angle_gamma   90.00
#
_symmetry.space_group_name_H-M   'P 1'
#
loop_
_entity.id
_entity.type
_entity.pdbx_description
1 polymer ?
#
loop_
_entity_poly.entity_id
_entity_poly.type
_entity_poly.pdbx_seq_one_letter_code
_entity_poly.pdbx_strand_id
1 'polypeptide(L)'
;MVWIKDGRVIATPKTSYATTENINAVLTDKKIEVFNKTEVKLIDTTKALFTKDNGLPDHVFYDSQGCKLVGYIPGYTEANFKVFKTRDSLTLYAVNSTIDRIYQEAYKDEIYPYQIKKKAIRWDVGIDFASYLEKSKPRENWTGDLHKDKQLEEWKRQHYLSIMVSVPRDSGISMARRKMQKLLADQVEQKFGLDAKIQDGETIRYPILKPLNTRRRAEIKLSQKLQRRPKKGYENYAVPFSDQPHFKLFIETALKNIKSLQLTEYRIWDRTGIAPDFPAKFSFPVAMAQEQKFEKYSKSAETIWPTDPHRGETSSLFTHRSVC
;
A
#
# COMPACT_ATOMS: atom_id res chain seq x y z
N MET A 1 21.00 -12.85 -4.97
CA MET A 1 22.28 -13.28 -4.36
C MET A 1 22.17 -14.79 -4.14
N VAL A 2 23.21 -15.53 -4.51
CA VAL A 2 23.28 -16.98 -4.32
C VAL A 2 24.50 -17.24 -3.46
N TRP A 3 24.36 -18.03 -2.40
CA TRP A 3 25.46 -18.44 -1.54
C TRP A 3 25.93 -19.82 -1.97
N ILE A 4 27.23 -19.95 -2.20
CA ILE A 4 27.88 -21.16 -2.72
C ILE A 4 29.02 -21.54 -1.77
N LYS A 5 29.07 -22.80 -1.36
CA LYS A 5 30.19 -23.39 -0.61
C LYS A 5 30.55 -24.73 -1.23
N ASP A 6 31.84 -24.99 -1.43
CA ASP A 6 32.37 -26.26 -1.98
C ASP A 6 31.69 -26.68 -3.30
N GLY A 7 31.46 -25.70 -4.18
CA GLY A 7 30.82 -25.90 -5.49
C GLY A 7 29.31 -26.16 -5.44
N ARG A 8 28.66 -26.06 -4.27
CA ARG A 8 27.22 -26.30 -4.09
C ARG A 8 26.49 -25.04 -3.65
N VAL A 9 25.30 -24.81 -4.20
CA VAL A 9 24.40 -23.75 -3.73
C VAL A 9 23.85 -24.16 -2.36
N ILE A 10 24.07 -23.32 -1.36
CA ILE A 10 23.60 -23.57 0.01
C ILE A 10 22.39 -22.71 0.39
N ALA A 11 22.23 -21.53 -0.22
CA ALA A 11 21.11 -20.63 0.04
C ALA A 11 20.97 -19.56 -1.07
N THR A 12 19.80 -18.92 -1.17
CA THR A 12 19.53 -17.78 -2.05
C THR A 12 18.90 -16.60 -1.30
N PRO A 13 19.49 -16.10 -0.21
CA PRO A 13 18.79 -15.16 0.66
C PRO A 13 18.82 -13.72 0.15
N LYS A 14 18.10 -12.83 0.83
CA LYS A 14 18.26 -11.37 0.64
C LYS A 14 19.67 -10.94 1.04
N THR A 15 20.19 -9.88 0.43
CA THR A 15 21.55 -9.37 0.70
C THR A 15 21.79 -9.10 2.19
N SER A 16 20.77 -8.62 2.90
CA SER A 16 20.82 -8.31 4.33
C SER A 16 21.02 -9.52 5.25
N TYR A 17 20.84 -10.76 4.75
CA TYR A 17 21.19 -11.96 5.52
C TYR A 17 22.70 -12.23 5.56
N ALA A 18 23.52 -11.53 4.78
CA ALA A 18 24.98 -11.67 4.77
C ALA A 18 25.63 -10.98 5.97
N THR A 19 25.21 -11.35 7.18
CA THR A 19 25.81 -10.89 8.43
C THR A 19 27.05 -11.69 8.76
N THR A 20 27.93 -11.13 9.58
CA THR A 20 29.16 -11.81 10.06
C THR A 20 28.83 -13.14 10.73
N GLU A 21 27.75 -13.21 11.50
CA GLU A 21 27.30 -14.43 12.18
C GLU A 21 26.93 -15.54 11.17
N ASN A 22 26.16 -15.20 10.14
CA ASN A 22 25.75 -16.16 9.11
C ASN A 22 26.95 -16.59 8.25
N ILE A 23 27.86 -15.68 7.92
CA ILE A 23 29.10 -16.02 7.20
C ILE A 23 29.93 -17.00 8.03
N ASN A 24 30.16 -16.71 9.31
CA ASN A 24 30.91 -17.59 10.20
C ASN A 24 30.22 -18.96 10.38
N ALA A 25 28.89 -19.00 10.45
CA ALA A 25 28.15 -20.26 10.51
C ALA A 25 28.35 -21.10 9.24
N VAL A 26 28.30 -20.50 8.05
CA VAL A 26 28.60 -21.19 6.78
C VAL A 26 30.04 -21.72 6.75
N LEU A 27 31.01 -20.90 7.15
CA LEU A 27 32.42 -21.28 7.16
C LEU A 27 32.71 -22.42 8.14
N THR A 28 31.97 -22.51 9.25
CA THR A 28 32.12 -23.54 10.28
C THR A 28 31.17 -24.74 10.14
N ASP A 29 30.55 -24.91 8.97
CA ASP A 29 29.61 -26.01 8.67
C ASP A 29 28.40 -26.07 9.63
N LYS A 30 28.04 -24.95 10.24
CA LYS A 30 26.83 -24.83 11.04
C LYS A 30 25.63 -24.54 10.15
N LYS A 31 24.47 -25.08 10.54
CA LYS A 31 23.19 -24.82 9.87
C LYS A 31 22.87 -23.33 9.96
N ILE A 32 22.66 -22.69 8.82
CA ILE A 32 22.15 -21.32 8.73
C ILE A 32 20.63 -21.33 8.60
N GLU A 33 19.97 -20.41 9.29
CA GLU A 33 18.55 -20.13 9.07
C GLU A 33 18.39 -18.81 8.33
N VAL A 34 18.05 -18.90 7.05
CA VAL A 34 17.79 -17.73 6.21
C VAL A 34 16.50 -17.93 5.43
N PHE A 35 15.78 -16.84 5.17
CA PHE A 35 14.66 -16.89 4.26
C PHE A 35 15.17 -16.82 2.82
N ASN A 36 15.11 -17.95 2.13
CA ASN A 36 15.54 -18.03 0.75
C ASN A 36 14.57 -17.27 -0.15
N LYS A 37 15.13 -16.46 -1.05
CA LYS A 37 14.35 -15.89 -2.15
C LYS A 37 13.96 -17.04 -3.06
N THR A 38 12.68 -17.35 -3.11
CA THR A 38 12.12 -18.27 -4.09
C THR A 38 12.25 -17.64 -5.47
N GLU A 39 12.61 -18.42 -6.48
CA GLU A 39 12.38 -18.00 -7.86
C GLU A 39 10.88 -17.77 -8.01
N VAL A 40 10.50 -16.51 -8.25
CA VAL A 40 9.11 -16.15 -8.35
C VAL A 40 8.62 -16.59 -9.72
N LYS A 41 7.76 -17.61 -9.73
CA LYS A 41 7.18 -18.18 -10.95
C LYS A 41 5.92 -17.43 -11.34
N LEU A 42 5.67 -17.38 -12.64
CA LEU A 42 4.41 -16.94 -13.20
C LEU A 42 3.55 -18.17 -13.53
N ILE A 43 2.24 -18.05 -13.35
CA ILE A 43 1.30 -19.04 -13.86
C ILE A 43 1.35 -19.08 -15.38
N ASP A 44 1.40 -20.29 -15.92
CA ASP A 44 1.30 -20.60 -17.34
C ASP A 44 -0.15 -20.95 -17.70
N THR A 45 -0.85 -20.04 -18.38
CA THR A 45 -2.24 -20.21 -18.78
C THR A 45 -2.47 -21.27 -19.86
N THR A 46 -1.40 -21.80 -20.47
CA THR A 46 -1.50 -22.90 -21.45
C THR A 46 -1.60 -24.27 -20.78
N LYS A 47 -1.28 -24.34 -19.49
CA LYS A 47 -1.36 -25.55 -18.66
C LYS A 47 -2.56 -25.46 -17.72
N ALA A 48 -2.99 -26.62 -17.21
CA ALA A 48 -4.00 -26.67 -16.17
C ALA A 48 -3.55 -25.86 -14.94
N LEU A 49 -4.38 -24.91 -14.51
CA LEU A 49 -4.07 -24.06 -13.37
C LEU A 49 -4.11 -24.85 -12.06
N PHE A 50 -3.25 -24.46 -11.14
CA PHE A 50 -3.18 -24.98 -9.78
C PHE A 50 -2.80 -26.46 -9.69
N THR A 51 -1.84 -26.86 -10.53
CA THR A 51 -1.31 -28.23 -10.61
C THR A 51 0.17 -28.25 -10.24
N LYS A 52 0.74 -29.46 -10.05
CA LYS A 52 2.16 -29.65 -9.74
C LYS A 52 3.09 -28.85 -10.65
N ASP A 53 2.77 -28.82 -11.94
CA ASP A 53 3.58 -28.19 -12.98
C ASP A 53 3.20 -26.73 -13.26
N ASN A 54 2.19 -26.20 -12.56
CA ASN A 54 1.63 -24.88 -12.80
C ASN A 54 0.88 -24.33 -11.57
N GLY A 55 1.62 -24.12 -10.49
CA GLY A 55 1.15 -23.48 -9.26
C GLY A 55 0.49 -24.42 -8.26
N LEU A 56 1.18 -25.45 -7.78
CA LEU A 56 0.65 -26.34 -6.74
C LEU A 56 0.30 -25.55 -5.47
N PRO A 57 -0.96 -25.55 -5.03
CA PRO A 57 -1.36 -24.86 -3.80
C PRO A 57 -1.01 -25.68 -2.56
N ASP A 58 -0.87 -25.00 -1.43
CA ASP A 58 -0.73 -25.66 -0.12
C ASP A 58 -2.00 -26.42 0.29
N HIS A 59 -3.16 -25.92 -0.14
CA HIS A 59 -4.46 -26.47 0.22
C HIS A 59 -5.49 -26.28 -0.89
N VAL A 60 -6.40 -27.23 -1.04
CA VAL A 60 -7.52 -27.16 -1.98
C VAL A 60 -8.81 -27.06 -1.18
N PHE A 61 -9.50 -25.92 -1.27
CA PHE A 61 -10.79 -25.74 -0.60
C PHE A 61 -11.93 -26.28 -1.46
N TYR A 62 -11.84 -26.05 -2.77
CA TYR A 62 -12.84 -26.47 -3.74
C TYR A 62 -12.19 -26.74 -5.09
N ASP A 63 -12.54 -27.88 -5.69
CA ASP A 63 -12.13 -28.23 -7.05
C ASP A 63 -13.29 -28.96 -7.75
N SER A 64 -13.89 -28.28 -8.72
CA SER A 64 -14.91 -28.86 -9.58
C SER A 64 -14.71 -28.40 -11.03
N GLN A 65 -15.48 -28.99 -11.95
CA GLN A 65 -15.32 -28.69 -13.36
C GLN A 65 -15.51 -27.19 -13.65
N GLY A 66 -14.40 -26.54 -14.01
CA GLY A 66 -14.35 -25.12 -14.31
C GLY A 66 -14.50 -24.19 -13.10
N CYS A 67 -14.25 -24.66 -11.88
CA CYS A 67 -14.16 -23.82 -10.69
C CYS A 67 -13.15 -24.38 -9.69
N LYS A 68 -12.17 -23.57 -9.29
CA LYS A 68 -11.22 -23.92 -8.22
C LYS A 68 -11.08 -22.76 -7.25
N LEU A 69 -11.09 -23.08 -5.96
CA LEU A 69 -10.69 -22.19 -4.87
C LEU A 69 -9.62 -22.92 -4.07
N VAL A 70 -8.42 -22.38 -4.05
CA VAL A 70 -7.26 -23.00 -3.41
C VAL A 70 -6.54 -21.98 -2.54
N GLY A 71 -5.67 -22.44 -1.65
CA GLY A 71 -4.89 -21.60 -0.77
C GLY A 71 -3.72 -20.90 -1.45
N TYR A 72 -2.78 -20.46 -0.62
CA TYR A 72 -1.51 -19.90 -1.05
C TYR A 72 -0.74 -20.88 -1.95
N ILE A 73 -0.08 -20.32 -2.98
CA ILE A 73 0.76 -21.03 -3.93
C ILE A 73 2.20 -20.55 -3.70
N PRO A 74 3.04 -21.33 -2.97
CA PRO A 74 4.39 -20.93 -2.64
C PRO A 74 5.25 -20.68 -3.88
N GLY A 75 6.00 -19.58 -3.88
CA GLY A 75 6.94 -19.25 -4.95
C GLY A 75 6.28 -18.73 -6.23
N TYR A 76 5.00 -18.37 -6.22
CA TYR A 76 4.33 -17.74 -7.37
C TYR A 76 4.01 -16.27 -7.09
N THR A 77 4.16 -15.41 -8.10
CA THR A 77 3.79 -13.99 -8.01
C THR A 77 2.29 -13.85 -7.77
N GLU A 78 1.92 -12.89 -6.93
CA GLU A 78 0.55 -12.38 -6.89
C GLU A 78 0.10 -11.97 -8.30
N ALA A 79 -1.00 -12.54 -8.76
CA ALA A 79 -1.62 -12.15 -10.02
C ALA A 79 -2.98 -11.54 -9.71
N ASN A 80 -3.12 -10.24 -9.98
CA ASN A 80 -4.42 -9.59 -10.08
C ASN A 80 -5.31 -10.36 -11.06
N PHE A 81 -6.62 -10.15 -10.96
CA PHE A 81 -7.59 -10.82 -11.82
C PHE A 81 -7.27 -10.65 -13.30
N LYS A 82 -7.05 -11.80 -13.95
CA LYS A 82 -6.74 -11.92 -15.37
C LYS A 82 -7.80 -12.77 -16.05
N VAL A 83 -8.02 -12.45 -17.31
CA VAL A 83 -8.94 -13.17 -18.18
C VAL A 83 -8.12 -13.82 -19.27
N PHE A 84 -8.27 -15.13 -19.41
CA PHE A 84 -7.71 -15.89 -20.51
C PHE A 84 -8.84 -16.53 -21.30
N LYS A 85 -8.72 -16.51 -22.63
CA LYS A 85 -9.74 -17.06 -23.54
C LYS A 85 -9.11 -18.15 -24.39
N THR A 86 -9.74 -19.31 -24.41
CA THR A 86 -9.43 -20.39 -25.35
C THR A 86 -10.45 -20.39 -26.50
N ARG A 87 -10.41 -21.41 -27.36
CA ARG A 87 -11.43 -21.61 -28.39
C ARG A 87 -12.83 -21.72 -27.78
N ASP A 88 -12.96 -22.47 -26.68
CA ASP A 88 -14.25 -22.91 -26.15
C ASP A 88 -14.59 -22.30 -24.78
N SER A 89 -13.60 -21.72 -24.08
CA SER A 89 -13.78 -21.22 -22.71
C SER A 89 -13.21 -19.82 -22.48
N LEU A 90 -13.81 -19.14 -21.51
CA LEU A 90 -13.27 -17.95 -20.86
C LEU A 90 -12.96 -18.31 -19.42
N THR A 91 -11.73 -18.07 -18.99
CA THR A 91 -11.26 -18.32 -17.63
C THR A 91 -10.88 -17.01 -16.96
N LEU A 92 -11.56 -16.69 -15.86
CA LEU A 92 -11.20 -15.65 -14.92
C LEU A 92 -10.38 -16.30 -13.80
N TYR A 93 -9.19 -15.77 -13.52
CA TYR A 93 -8.34 -16.33 -12.47
C TYR A 93 -7.55 -15.25 -11.72
N ALA A 94 -7.15 -15.58 -10.50
CA ALA A 94 -6.22 -14.81 -9.69
C ALA A 94 -5.33 -15.76 -8.88
N VAL A 95 -4.12 -15.30 -8.56
CA VAL A 95 -3.11 -16.08 -7.83
C VAL A 95 -2.70 -15.29 -6.60
N ASN A 96 -2.66 -15.95 -5.45
CA ASN A 96 -2.19 -15.37 -4.20
C ASN A 96 -2.86 -14.00 -3.91
N SER A 97 -4.18 -13.93 -4.07
CA SER A 97 -4.98 -12.73 -3.84
C SER A 97 -5.65 -12.78 -2.48
N THR A 98 -5.78 -11.61 -1.84
CA THR A 98 -6.55 -11.47 -0.61
C THR A 98 -8.05 -11.59 -0.89
N ILE A 99 -8.79 -12.03 0.13
CA ILE A 99 -10.23 -12.27 -0.01
C ILE A 99 -11.04 -11.01 -0.35
N ASP A 100 -10.62 -9.83 0.12
CA ASP A 100 -11.26 -8.55 -0.22
C ASP A 100 -11.16 -8.22 -1.72
N ARG A 101 -10.00 -8.49 -2.34
CA ARG A 101 -9.81 -8.34 -3.79
C ARG A 101 -10.66 -9.33 -4.57
N ILE A 102 -10.81 -10.55 -4.04
CA ILE A 102 -11.66 -11.59 -4.63
C ILE A 102 -13.13 -11.14 -4.63
N TYR A 103 -13.63 -10.62 -3.51
CA TYR A 103 -14.98 -10.03 -3.44
C TYR A 103 -15.13 -8.82 -4.38
N GLN A 104 -14.13 -7.93 -4.43
CA GLN A 104 -14.16 -6.77 -5.34
C GLN A 104 -14.35 -7.17 -6.81
N GLU A 105 -13.67 -8.22 -7.28
CA GLU A 105 -13.83 -8.66 -8.66
C GLU A 105 -15.16 -9.42 -8.87
N ALA A 106 -15.56 -10.28 -7.93
CA ALA A 106 -16.82 -11.02 -8.03
C ALA A 106 -18.03 -10.08 -8.16
N TYR A 107 -18.04 -9.00 -7.39
CA TYR A 107 -19.12 -8.02 -7.32
C TYR A 107 -18.87 -6.76 -8.18
N LYS A 108 -17.85 -6.79 -9.04
CA LYS A 108 -17.38 -5.61 -9.78
C LYS A 108 -18.47 -4.92 -10.57
N ASP A 109 -19.33 -5.68 -11.26
CA ASP A 109 -20.39 -5.12 -12.11
C ASP A 109 -21.46 -4.37 -11.28
N GLU A 110 -21.66 -4.77 -10.03
CA GLU A 110 -22.60 -4.12 -9.10
C GLU A 110 -21.95 -2.95 -8.36
N ILE A 111 -20.64 -3.01 -8.13
CA ILE A 111 -19.84 -1.99 -7.44
C ILE A 111 -19.53 -0.80 -8.36
N TYR A 112 -19.11 -1.06 -9.60
CA TYR A 112 -18.56 -0.05 -10.52
C TYR A 112 -19.51 1.13 -10.84
N PRO A 113 -20.84 0.93 -10.99
CA PRO A 113 -21.79 2.02 -11.18
C PRO A 113 -21.74 3.09 -10.07
N TYR A 114 -21.33 2.69 -8.86
CA TYR A 114 -21.21 3.59 -7.70
C TYR A 114 -19.85 4.29 -7.62
N GLN A 115 -18.78 3.70 -8.16
CA GLN A 115 -17.44 4.30 -8.19
C GLN A 115 -17.38 5.59 -9.02
N ILE A 116 -18.22 5.70 -10.05
CA ILE A 116 -18.23 6.85 -10.98
C ILE A 116 -18.99 8.06 -10.38
N LYS A 117 -19.82 7.86 -9.34
CA LYS A 117 -20.79 8.87 -8.87
C LYS A 117 -20.56 9.32 -7.42
N LYS A 118 -19.43 9.94 -7.06
CA LYS A 118 -19.23 10.58 -5.72
C LYS A 118 -19.65 9.74 -4.49
N LYS A 119 -19.84 8.42 -4.64
CA LYS A 119 -20.30 7.49 -3.62
C LYS A 119 -19.07 6.67 -3.25
N ALA A 120 -18.66 6.75 -1.99
CA ALA A 120 -17.59 5.93 -1.46
C ALA A 120 -18.13 4.53 -1.19
N ILE A 121 -17.41 3.50 -1.60
CA ILE A 121 -17.70 2.12 -1.17
C ILE A 121 -17.11 1.95 0.21
N ARG A 122 -17.95 1.61 1.17
CA ARG A 122 -17.52 1.20 2.50
C ARG A 122 -17.53 -0.32 2.57
N TRP A 123 -16.38 -0.89 2.93
CA TRP A 123 -16.28 -2.29 3.31
C TRP A 123 -16.64 -2.40 4.78
N ASP A 124 -17.88 -2.78 5.06
CA ASP A 124 -18.28 -3.19 6.40
C ASP A 124 -18.13 -4.69 6.50
N VAL A 125 -17.19 -5.08 7.36
CA VAL A 125 -16.75 -6.46 7.52
C VAL A 125 -17.03 -6.83 8.96
N GLY A 126 -17.65 -7.99 9.19
CA GLY A 126 -17.90 -8.51 10.53
C GLY A 126 -16.60 -8.64 11.33
N ILE A 127 -16.69 -8.56 12.65
CA ILE A 127 -15.51 -8.59 13.53
C ILE A 127 -14.65 -9.85 13.28
N ASP A 128 -15.30 -10.97 12.97
CA ASP A 128 -14.66 -12.26 12.73
C ASP A 128 -13.90 -12.31 11.41
N PHE A 129 -14.22 -11.42 10.47
CA PHE A 129 -13.58 -11.37 9.15
C PHE A 129 -12.54 -10.25 9.04
N ALA A 130 -12.47 -9.35 10.02
CA ALA A 130 -11.52 -8.24 10.03
C ALA A 130 -10.05 -8.70 10.07
N SER A 131 -9.77 -9.84 10.72
CA SER A 131 -8.43 -10.45 10.76
C SER A 131 -7.96 -10.88 9.37
N TYR A 132 -8.87 -11.26 8.48
CA TYR A 132 -8.58 -11.77 7.13
C TYR A 132 -8.31 -10.68 6.09
N LEU A 133 -8.40 -9.40 6.46
CA LEU A 133 -8.21 -8.27 5.55
C LEU A 133 -6.74 -7.84 5.44
N GLU A 134 -6.37 -7.20 4.32
CA GLU A 134 -5.00 -6.69 4.06
C GLU A 134 -4.47 -5.75 5.17
N LYS A 135 -5.35 -5.15 5.98
CA LYS A 135 -4.97 -4.31 7.14
C LYS A 135 -4.15 -5.05 8.20
N SER A 136 -4.26 -6.38 8.30
CA SER A 136 -3.47 -7.19 9.24
C SER A 136 -2.12 -7.65 8.67
N LYS A 137 -1.80 -7.32 7.41
CA LYS A 137 -0.59 -7.78 6.72
C LYS A 137 0.69 -7.24 7.38
N PRO A 138 1.61 -8.12 7.84
CA PRO A 138 2.93 -7.70 8.29
C PRO A 138 3.68 -6.93 7.21
N ARG A 139 4.46 -5.92 7.61
CA ARG A 139 5.27 -5.16 6.65
C ARG A 139 6.35 -6.05 6.03
N GLU A 140 6.63 -5.81 4.76
CA GLU A 140 7.77 -6.45 4.11
C GLU A 140 9.06 -6.09 4.83
N ASN A 141 9.85 -7.11 5.10
CA ASN A 141 11.12 -6.98 5.78
C ASN A 141 12.24 -6.79 4.74
N TRP A 142 12.84 -5.61 4.75
CA TRP A 142 13.96 -5.25 3.88
C TRP A 142 15.32 -5.50 4.54
N THR A 143 15.35 -5.71 5.86
CA THR A 143 16.57 -5.73 6.68
C THR A 143 17.07 -7.13 7.02
N GLY A 144 16.49 -8.20 6.45
CA GLY A 144 17.01 -9.56 6.62
C GLY A 144 16.69 -10.18 7.99
N ASP A 145 15.60 -9.74 8.61
CA ASP A 145 15.06 -10.30 9.86
C ASP A 145 14.25 -11.59 9.59
N LEU A 146 14.79 -12.74 9.99
CA LEU A 146 14.16 -14.05 9.78
C LEU A 146 12.79 -14.17 10.43
N HIS A 147 12.60 -13.58 11.61
CA HIS A 147 11.34 -13.68 12.33
C HIS A 147 10.23 -12.96 11.57
N LYS A 148 10.51 -11.74 11.08
CA LYS A 148 9.56 -10.98 10.26
C LYS A 148 9.27 -11.64 8.92
N ASP A 149 10.28 -12.25 8.28
CA ASP A 149 10.06 -12.99 7.04
C ASP A 149 9.17 -14.22 7.27
N LYS A 150 9.39 -14.98 8.36
CA LYS A 150 8.51 -16.10 8.75
C LYS A 150 7.09 -15.64 9.06
N GLN A 151 6.92 -14.52 9.77
CA GLN A 151 5.60 -13.95 10.07
C GLN A 151 4.83 -13.55 8.81
N LEU A 152 5.49 -12.89 7.85
CA LEU A 152 4.85 -12.52 6.59
C LEU A 152 4.46 -13.74 5.77
N GLU A 153 5.31 -14.76 5.71
CA GLU A 153 5.01 -15.98 4.95
C GLU A 153 3.86 -16.77 5.57
N GLU A 154 3.82 -16.88 6.91
CA GLU A 154 2.69 -17.49 7.63
C GLU A 154 1.40 -16.71 7.39
N TRP A 155 1.48 -15.38 7.46
CA TRP A 155 0.33 -14.52 7.14
C TRP A 155 -0.17 -14.79 5.72
N LYS A 156 0.71 -14.88 4.71
CA LYS A 156 0.30 -15.20 3.33
C LYS A 156 -0.40 -16.56 3.25
N ARG A 157 0.13 -17.59 3.90
CA ARG A 157 -0.48 -18.94 3.92
C ARG A 157 -1.91 -18.91 4.45
N GLN A 158 -2.18 -18.06 5.42
CA GLN A 158 -3.48 -17.93 6.06
C GLN A 158 -4.46 -17.01 5.29
N HIS A 159 -3.96 -16.03 4.54
CA HIS A 159 -4.77 -14.93 3.99
C HIS A 159 -4.85 -14.91 2.47
N TYR A 160 -3.92 -15.57 1.77
CA TYR A 160 -3.91 -15.63 0.32
C TYR A 160 -4.67 -16.83 -0.20
N LEU A 161 -5.51 -16.54 -1.18
CA LEU A 161 -6.32 -17.51 -1.91
C LEU A 161 -6.03 -17.35 -3.40
N SER A 162 -6.09 -18.47 -4.11
CA SER A 162 -6.04 -18.48 -5.57
C SER A 162 -7.34 -19.06 -6.10
N ILE A 163 -7.86 -18.45 -7.15
CA ILE A 163 -9.19 -18.78 -7.68
C ILE A 163 -9.14 -18.88 -9.20
N MET A 164 -9.91 -19.83 -9.73
CA MET A 164 -10.12 -20.02 -11.15
C MET A 164 -11.61 -20.27 -11.37
N VAL A 165 -12.20 -19.57 -12.33
CA VAL A 165 -13.56 -19.80 -12.78
C VAL A 165 -13.57 -19.81 -14.31
N SER A 166 -14.00 -20.93 -14.88
CA SER A 166 -14.18 -21.11 -16.32
C SER A 166 -15.65 -21.25 -16.68
N VAL A 167 -16.01 -20.56 -17.76
CA VAL A 167 -17.34 -20.58 -18.40
C VAL A 167 -17.18 -20.78 -19.90
N PRO A 168 -18.23 -21.22 -20.62
CA PRO A 168 -18.21 -21.23 -22.08
C PRO A 168 -17.86 -19.84 -22.63
N ARG A 169 -17.08 -19.78 -23.72
CA ARG A 169 -16.56 -18.53 -24.27
C ARG A 169 -17.64 -17.47 -24.52
N ASP A 170 -18.79 -17.91 -25.03
CA ASP A 170 -19.89 -17.01 -25.42
C ASP A 170 -20.73 -16.52 -24.24
N SER A 171 -20.50 -17.06 -23.03
CA SER A 171 -21.19 -16.61 -21.81
C SER A 171 -20.71 -15.25 -21.29
N GLY A 172 -19.53 -14.80 -21.72
CA GLY A 172 -18.93 -13.53 -21.29
C GLY A 172 -18.43 -13.52 -19.84
N ILE A 173 -17.77 -12.41 -19.47
CA ILE A 173 -17.09 -12.28 -18.16
C ILE A 173 -18.07 -12.14 -16.99
N SER A 174 -19.24 -11.51 -17.19
CA SER A 174 -20.24 -11.37 -16.13
C SER A 174 -20.81 -12.71 -15.69
N MET A 175 -20.84 -13.73 -16.56
CA MET A 175 -21.19 -15.08 -16.15
C MET A 175 -20.11 -15.71 -15.25
N ALA A 176 -18.83 -15.50 -15.57
CA ALA A 176 -17.74 -15.95 -14.72
C ALA A 176 -17.81 -15.29 -13.33
N ARG A 177 -18.12 -13.98 -13.26
CA ARG A 177 -18.34 -13.27 -12.00
C ARG A 177 -19.52 -13.81 -11.20
N ARG A 178 -20.67 -14.08 -11.81
CA ARG A 178 -21.80 -14.73 -11.13
C ARG A 178 -21.46 -16.11 -10.59
N LYS A 179 -20.73 -16.92 -11.36
CA LYS A 179 -20.26 -18.24 -10.91
C LYS A 179 -19.25 -18.10 -9.76
N MET A 180 -18.43 -17.05 -9.77
CA MET A 180 -17.52 -16.70 -8.69
C MET A 180 -18.27 -16.25 -7.42
N GLN A 181 -19.31 -15.41 -7.53
CA GLN A 181 -20.18 -15.03 -6.42
C GLN A 181 -20.81 -16.26 -5.76
N LYS A 182 -21.37 -17.18 -6.57
CA LYS A 182 -21.92 -18.43 -6.06
C LYS A 182 -20.86 -19.28 -5.34
N LEU A 183 -19.66 -19.39 -5.90
CA LEU A 183 -18.55 -20.13 -5.27
C LEU A 183 -18.17 -19.52 -3.91
N LEU A 184 -18.14 -18.19 -3.81
CA LEU A 184 -17.86 -17.51 -2.54
C LEU A 184 -18.97 -17.72 -1.52
N ALA A 185 -20.23 -17.62 -1.95
CA ALA A 185 -21.38 -17.92 -1.11
C ALA A 185 -21.34 -19.35 -0.56
N ASP A 186 -21.06 -20.32 -1.42
CA ASP A 186 -21.08 -21.74 -1.05
C ASP A 186 -19.86 -22.15 -0.21
N GLN A 187 -18.68 -21.54 -0.41
CA GLN A 187 -17.42 -22.03 0.19
C GLN A 187 -16.84 -21.13 1.28
N VAL A 188 -17.09 -19.83 1.22
CA VAL A 188 -16.58 -18.86 2.20
C VAL A 188 -17.70 -18.49 3.16
N GLU A 189 -18.83 -18.02 2.65
CA GLU A 189 -19.94 -17.55 3.48
C GLU A 189 -20.53 -18.65 4.34
N GLN A 190 -20.86 -19.82 3.78
CA GLN A 190 -21.36 -20.95 4.57
C GLN A 190 -20.35 -21.48 5.60
N LYS A 191 -19.06 -21.51 5.25
CA LYS A 191 -18.01 -22.04 6.13
C LYS A 191 -17.75 -21.14 7.33
N PHE A 192 -17.88 -19.83 7.14
CA PHE A 192 -17.61 -18.83 8.18
C PHE A 192 -18.88 -18.23 8.80
N GLY A 193 -20.08 -18.67 8.37
CA GLY A 193 -21.34 -18.10 8.82
C GLY A 193 -21.51 -16.62 8.44
N LEU A 194 -20.99 -16.23 7.28
CA LEU A 194 -20.98 -14.85 6.79
C LEU A 194 -22.05 -14.64 5.71
N ASP A 195 -22.47 -13.39 5.54
CA ASP A 195 -23.37 -12.95 4.47
C ASP A 195 -22.66 -11.80 3.73
N ALA A 196 -22.50 -11.93 2.42
CA ALA A 196 -21.95 -10.86 1.58
C ALA A 196 -23.07 -10.21 0.76
N LYS A 197 -23.30 -8.93 0.99
CA LYS A 197 -24.30 -8.15 0.26
C LYS A 197 -23.82 -6.75 -0.06
N ILE A 198 -24.30 -6.24 -1.19
CA ILE A 198 -24.20 -4.82 -1.51
C ILE A 198 -25.49 -4.16 -1.07
N GLN A 199 -25.37 -3.14 -0.23
CA GLN A 199 -26.49 -2.34 0.24
C GLN A 199 -26.14 -0.86 0.06
N ASP A 200 -27.16 -0.03 -0.23
CA ASP A 200 -26.98 1.41 -0.17
C ASP A 200 -26.62 1.79 1.27
N GLY A 201 -25.47 2.44 1.42
CA GLY A 201 -25.03 2.97 2.71
C GLY A 201 -25.83 4.21 3.10
N GLU A 202 -25.72 4.59 4.38
CA GLU A 202 -26.25 5.85 4.86
C GLU A 202 -25.69 7.04 4.04
N THR A 203 -26.53 8.05 3.82
CA THR A 203 -26.04 9.30 3.23
C THR A 203 -25.17 10.03 4.26
N ILE A 204 -23.86 9.95 4.10
CA ILE A 204 -22.91 10.63 4.98
C ILE A 204 -22.66 12.05 4.46
N ARG A 205 -22.74 13.04 5.36
CA ARG A 205 -22.29 14.41 5.08
C ARG A 205 -20.80 14.51 5.37
N TYR A 206 -20.03 14.92 4.35
CA TYR A 206 -18.58 15.13 4.49
C TYR A 206 -18.27 16.64 4.55
N PRO A 207 -17.39 17.08 5.46
CA PRO A 207 -16.79 18.42 5.37
C PRO A 207 -16.04 18.56 4.05
N ILE A 208 -16.26 19.67 3.36
CA ILE A 208 -15.55 20.00 2.13
C ILE A 208 -14.50 21.05 2.45
N LEU A 209 -13.24 20.73 2.21
CA LEU A 209 -12.16 21.72 2.21
C LEU A 209 -12.19 22.46 0.88
N LYS A 210 -12.40 23.78 0.92
CA LYS A 210 -12.41 24.64 -0.26
C LYS A 210 -11.64 25.93 0.01
N PRO A 211 -11.08 26.59 -1.01
CA PRO A 211 -10.42 27.85 -0.80
C PRO A 211 -11.48 28.92 -0.56
N LEU A 212 -11.24 29.85 0.36
CA LEU A 212 -12.13 31.00 0.59
C LEU A 212 -12.14 31.97 -0.63
N ASN A 213 -11.16 31.84 -1.52
CA ASN A 213 -10.96 32.65 -2.72
C ASN A 213 -10.63 31.71 -3.91
N THR A 214 -10.04 32.25 -4.97
CA THR A 214 -9.48 31.43 -6.06
C THR A 214 -8.34 30.53 -5.57
N ARG A 215 -8.16 29.37 -6.21
CA ARG A 215 -7.01 28.46 -6.00
C ARG A 215 -5.69 29.23 -5.99
N ARG A 216 -5.46 30.08 -7.00
CA ARG A 216 -4.24 30.90 -7.13
C ARG A 216 -3.99 31.79 -5.91
N ARG A 217 -5.03 32.43 -5.36
CA ARG A 217 -4.89 33.25 -4.14
C ARG A 217 -4.58 32.40 -2.91
N ALA A 218 -5.12 31.19 -2.82
CA ALA A 218 -4.79 30.26 -1.75
C ALA A 218 -3.33 29.81 -1.83
N GLU A 219 -2.86 29.40 -3.02
CA GLU A 219 -1.44 29.04 -3.26
C GLU A 219 -0.49 30.19 -2.92
N ILE A 220 -0.83 31.43 -3.30
CA ILE A 220 -0.03 32.62 -2.92
C ILE A 220 0.06 32.75 -1.40
N LYS A 221 -1.06 32.63 -0.68
CA LYS A 221 -1.04 32.72 0.80
C LYS A 221 -0.26 31.59 1.45
N LEU A 222 -0.38 30.37 0.92
CA LEU A 222 0.31 29.19 1.46
C LEU A 222 1.82 29.20 1.17
N SER A 223 2.26 29.91 0.12
CA SER A 223 3.68 30.03 -0.24
C SER A 223 4.38 31.25 0.37
N GLN A 224 3.61 32.22 0.88
CA GLN A 224 4.13 33.42 1.53
C GLN A 224 4.93 33.06 2.79
N LYS A 225 6.02 33.78 3.02
CA LYS A 225 6.78 33.68 4.27
C LYS A 225 5.85 34.06 5.41
N LEU A 226 5.75 33.19 6.42
CA LEU A 226 4.93 33.45 7.60
C LEU A 226 5.41 34.76 8.24
N GLN A 227 4.54 35.78 8.22
CA GLN A 227 4.91 37.14 8.63
C GLN A 227 5.19 37.25 10.14
N ARG A 228 4.69 36.29 10.93
CA ARG A 228 4.88 36.27 12.39
C ARG A 228 6.02 35.31 12.73
N ARG A 229 6.91 35.75 13.64
CA ARG A 229 7.86 34.84 14.28
C ARG A 229 7.05 33.71 14.96
N PRO A 230 7.49 32.44 14.84
CA PRO A 230 6.78 31.34 15.47
C PRO A 230 6.74 31.56 16.99
N LYS A 231 5.65 31.11 17.61
CA LYS A 231 5.52 31.15 19.07
C LYS A 231 6.62 30.29 19.71
N LYS A 232 6.99 30.59 20.96
CA LYS A 232 7.95 29.75 21.71
C LYS A 232 7.50 28.28 21.69
N GLY A 233 8.39 27.38 21.29
CA GLY A 233 8.09 25.96 21.11
C GLY A 233 7.49 25.59 19.74
N TYR A 234 7.48 26.51 18.77
CA TYR A 234 7.09 26.27 17.38
C TYR A 234 8.20 26.63 16.40
N GLU A 235 8.19 26.00 15.22
CA GLU A 235 9.12 26.21 14.12
C GLU A 235 8.39 26.23 12.77
N ASN A 236 8.95 26.94 11.79
CA ASN A 236 8.33 27.11 10.46
C ASN A 236 8.90 26.11 9.46
N TYR A 237 8.02 25.40 8.76
CA TYR A 237 8.40 24.40 7.76
C TYR A 237 7.64 24.60 6.44
N ALA A 238 8.28 24.22 5.34
CA ALA A 238 7.65 24.08 4.04
C ALA A 238 7.45 22.60 3.75
N VAL A 239 6.23 22.21 3.40
CA VAL A 239 5.77 20.84 3.44
C VAL A 239 4.68 20.63 2.39
N PRO A 240 4.55 19.42 1.82
CA PRO A 240 3.50 19.14 0.83
C PRO A 240 2.10 19.44 1.39
N PHE A 241 1.23 20.03 0.57
CA PHE A 241 -0.13 20.40 0.97
C PHE A 241 -0.95 19.21 1.48
N SER A 242 -0.72 18.02 0.91
CA SER A 242 -1.36 16.77 1.31
C SER A 242 -0.64 15.99 2.42
N ASP A 243 0.49 16.49 2.94
CA ASP A 243 1.25 15.78 3.94
C ASP A 243 0.45 15.64 5.26
N GLN A 244 0.41 14.42 5.78
CA GLN A 244 -0.51 13.99 6.83
C GLN A 244 -0.42 14.81 8.13
N PRO A 245 0.76 15.25 8.61
CA PRO A 245 0.84 16.02 9.86
C PRO A 245 0.08 17.36 9.79
N HIS A 246 -0.02 17.99 8.62
CA HIS A 246 -0.67 19.31 8.45
C HIS A 246 -2.17 19.19 8.41
N PHE A 247 -2.63 18.22 7.62
CA PHE A 247 -4.04 17.92 7.45
C PHE A 247 -4.65 17.46 8.78
N LYS A 248 -3.92 16.61 9.51
CA LYS A 248 -4.31 16.12 10.82
C LYS A 248 -4.39 17.24 11.86
N LEU A 249 -3.34 18.05 12.02
CA LEU A 249 -3.30 19.00 13.13
C LEU A 249 -4.25 20.19 12.95
N PHE A 250 -4.25 20.81 11.77
CA PHE A 250 -4.98 22.05 11.57
C PHE A 250 -6.44 21.82 11.22
N ILE A 251 -6.72 20.77 10.43
CA ILE A 251 -8.09 20.48 10.05
C ILE A 251 -8.77 19.65 11.15
N GLU A 252 -8.18 18.57 11.69
CA GLU A 252 -8.87 17.82 12.76
C GLU A 252 -9.11 18.66 14.02
N THR A 253 -8.19 19.55 14.41
CA THR A 253 -8.43 20.42 15.57
C THR A 253 -9.60 21.38 15.32
N ALA A 254 -9.68 21.97 14.12
CA ALA A 254 -10.81 22.81 13.74
C ALA A 254 -12.13 22.00 13.66
N LEU A 255 -12.07 20.76 13.16
CA LEU A 255 -13.22 19.88 13.04
C LEU A 255 -13.70 19.32 14.38
N LYS A 256 -12.80 19.03 15.34
CA LYS A 256 -13.14 18.60 16.71
C LYS A 256 -13.96 19.65 17.46
N ASN A 257 -13.80 20.93 17.12
CA ASN A 257 -14.60 22.01 17.67
C ASN A 257 -16.04 22.03 17.13
N ILE A 258 -16.32 21.32 16.03
CA ILE A 258 -17.67 21.13 15.47
C ILE A 258 -18.29 19.90 16.13
N LYS A 259 -18.68 20.03 17.41
CA LYS A 259 -19.17 18.93 18.26
C LYS A 259 -20.34 18.13 17.65
N SER A 260 -21.10 18.73 16.74
CA SER A 260 -22.25 18.10 16.07
C SER A 260 -21.86 17.08 15.00
N LEU A 261 -20.59 17.01 14.57
CA LEU A 261 -20.14 16.10 13.53
C LEU A 261 -18.91 15.32 14.04
N GLN A 262 -19.04 14.01 14.20
CA GLN A 262 -17.90 13.12 14.47
C GLN A 262 -17.03 12.97 13.20
N LEU A 263 -16.16 13.95 12.96
CA LEU A 263 -15.31 14.03 11.78
C LEU A 263 -13.89 13.56 12.09
N THR A 264 -13.34 12.74 11.20
CA THR A 264 -11.93 12.32 11.19
C THR A 264 -11.26 12.87 9.92
N GLU A 265 -9.92 12.98 9.89
CA GLU A 265 -9.18 13.45 8.71
C GLU A 265 -9.58 12.74 7.39
N TYR A 266 -9.87 11.43 7.48
CA TYR A 266 -10.31 10.59 6.37
C TYR A 266 -11.72 10.92 5.83
N ARG A 267 -12.46 11.80 6.49
CA ARG A 267 -13.80 12.23 6.12
C ARG A 267 -13.82 13.61 5.46
N ILE A 268 -12.67 14.20 5.13
CA ILE A 268 -12.61 15.49 4.45
C ILE A 268 -12.53 15.27 2.94
N TRP A 269 -13.44 15.90 2.20
CA TRP A 269 -13.33 15.99 0.76
C TRP A 269 -12.54 17.24 0.37
N ASP A 270 -11.34 17.07 -0.17
CA ASP A 270 -10.56 18.18 -0.72
C ASP A 270 -11.11 18.64 -2.09
N ARG A 271 -11.60 19.87 -2.14
CA ARG A 271 -12.01 20.58 -3.37
C ARG A 271 -11.26 21.90 -3.54
N THR A 272 -10.08 22.02 -2.93
CA THR A 272 -9.21 23.19 -3.09
C THR A 272 -8.63 23.29 -4.49
N GLY A 273 -8.43 22.14 -5.14
CA GLY A 273 -7.76 22.04 -6.44
C GLY A 273 -6.26 22.33 -6.38
N ILE A 274 -5.69 22.43 -5.17
CA ILE A 274 -4.25 22.60 -4.94
C ILE A 274 -3.58 21.24 -5.17
N ALA A 275 -2.40 21.26 -5.80
CA ALA A 275 -1.68 20.02 -6.06
C ALA A 275 -1.23 19.37 -4.73
N PRO A 276 -1.33 18.04 -4.56
CA PRO A 276 -0.97 17.36 -3.30
C PRO A 276 0.47 17.63 -2.84
N ASP A 277 1.38 17.82 -3.78
CA ASP A 277 2.81 18.08 -3.60
C ASP A 277 3.15 19.57 -3.48
N PHE A 278 2.17 20.46 -3.58
CA PHE A 278 2.38 21.91 -3.48
C PHE A 278 3.05 22.26 -2.14
N PRO A 279 4.20 22.95 -2.13
CA PRO A 279 4.93 23.27 -0.90
C PRO A 279 4.24 24.41 -0.15
N ALA A 280 3.44 24.06 0.86
CA ALA A 280 2.76 24.99 1.73
C ALA A 280 3.60 25.27 3.00
N LYS A 281 3.60 26.51 3.47
CA LYS A 281 4.38 26.97 4.63
C LYS A 281 3.51 27.10 5.87
N PHE A 282 3.94 26.46 6.96
CA PHE A 282 3.20 26.41 8.23
C PHE A 282 4.14 26.49 9.45
N SER A 283 3.57 26.74 10.63
CA SER A 283 4.29 26.67 11.92
C SER A 283 3.86 25.43 12.71
N PHE A 284 4.81 24.60 13.16
CA PHE A 284 4.58 23.37 13.93
C PHE A 284 5.17 23.43 15.33
N PRO A 285 4.58 22.75 16.34
CA PRO A 285 5.25 22.50 17.60
C PRO A 285 6.55 21.71 17.40
N VAL A 286 7.63 22.10 18.09
CA VAL A 286 8.97 21.48 17.96
C VAL A 286 8.95 19.98 18.24
N ALA A 287 8.17 19.52 19.22
CA ALA A 287 8.06 18.10 19.56
C ALA A 287 7.58 17.23 18.37
N MET A 288 6.71 17.78 17.51
CA MET A 288 6.22 17.07 16.32
C MET A 288 7.19 17.18 15.13
N ALA A 289 7.91 18.29 15.04
CA ALA A 289 8.94 18.47 14.04
C ALA A 289 10.16 17.54 14.29
N GLN A 290 10.40 17.14 15.53
CA GLN A 290 11.50 16.25 15.93
C GLN A 290 11.17 14.75 15.82
N GLU A 291 9.91 14.33 15.93
CA GLU A 291 9.49 12.93 15.70
C GLU A 291 9.68 12.48 14.23
N GLN A 292 9.84 13.41 13.30
CA GLN A 292 10.15 13.16 11.91
C GLN A 292 11.46 13.87 11.57
N LYS A 293 12.56 13.13 11.34
CA LYS A 293 13.75 13.70 10.70
C LYS A 293 13.38 14.24 9.31
N PHE A 294 12.95 15.49 9.23
CA PHE A 294 12.66 16.25 8.01
C PHE A 294 13.95 16.74 7.30
N GLU A 295 15.14 16.22 7.65
CA GLU A 295 16.42 16.57 7.02
C GLU A 295 16.53 16.18 5.53
N LYS A 296 15.58 15.41 4.99
CA LYS A 296 15.65 14.94 3.59
C LYS A 296 15.05 15.88 2.54
N TYR A 297 14.34 16.94 2.91
CA TYR A 297 13.63 17.79 1.95
C TYR A 297 14.05 19.27 1.92
N SER A 298 14.86 19.75 2.86
CA SER A 298 15.41 21.13 2.80
C SER A 298 16.59 21.26 1.84
N LYS A 299 17.40 20.20 1.65
CA LYS A 299 18.60 20.24 0.79
C LYS A 299 18.30 20.21 -0.72
N SER A 300 17.10 19.82 -1.15
CA SER A 300 16.73 19.79 -2.58
C SER A 300 16.15 21.10 -3.10
N ALA A 301 15.85 22.07 -2.23
CA ALA A 301 15.31 23.38 -2.63
C ALA A 301 16.37 24.47 -2.80
N GLU A 302 17.63 24.23 -2.43
CA GLU A 302 18.73 25.20 -2.55
C GLU A 302 19.53 25.09 -3.88
N THR A 303 19.21 24.13 -4.78
CA THR A 303 20.04 23.86 -5.97
C THR A 303 19.42 24.30 -7.32
N ILE A 304 18.46 25.22 -7.34
CA ILE A 304 18.01 25.82 -8.62
C ILE A 304 17.79 27.33 -8.46
N TRP A 305 18.89 28.08 -8.41
CA TRP A 305 18.95 29.46 -8.89
C TRP A 305 20.30 29.62 -9.60
N PRO A 306 20.35 29.92 -10.92
CA PRO A 306 21.60 30.34 -11.53
C PRO A 306 21.88 31.77 -11.08
N THR A 307 22.89 31.94 -10.22
CA THR A 307 23.50 33.25 -9.95
C THR A 307 24.34 33.64 -11.15
N ASP A 308 23.94 34.75 -11.77
CA ASP A 308 24.59 35.44 -12.90
C ASP A 308 26.06 35.78 -12.58
N PRO A 309 27.05 35.51 -13.46
CA PRO A 309 28.46 35.67 -13.13
C PRO A 309 29.03 36.94 -13.75
N HIS A 310 28.72 38.14 -13.24
CA HIS A 310 29.53 39.33 -13.56
C HIS A 310 29.51 40.39 -12.44
N ARG A 311 30.71 40.94 -12.18
CA ARG A 311 31.18 41.89 -11.13
C ARG A 311 31.74 41.19 -9.89
N GLY A 312 33.05 41.12 -9.64
CA GLY A 312 34.15 41.99 -10.07
C GLY A 312 34.46 43.01 -8.99
N GLU A 313 35.62 42.81 -8.31
CA GLU A 313 36.39 43.77 -7.50
C GLU A 313 35.80 44.18 -6.13
N THR A 314 36.55 44.41 -5.05
CA THR A 314 37.96 44.29 -4.63
C THR A 314 38.02 44.52 -3.11
N SER A 315 38.92 43.84 -2.40
CA SER A 315 39.56 44.27 -1.12
C SER A 315 38.66 44.43 0.13
N SER A 316 39.07 44.30 1.40
CA SER A 316 40.38 44.21 2.03
C SER A 316 40.20 43.86 3.54
N LEU A 317 41.24 43.21 4.09
CA LEU A 317 41.87 43.42 5.41
C LEU A 317 41.18 43.05 6.76
N PHE A 318 41.81 42.05 7.41
CA PHE A 318 42.43 42.07 8.76
C PHE A 318 41.68 41.65 10.06
N THR A 319 42.17 40.50 10.58
CA THR A 319 42.67 40.19 11.95
C THR A 319 41.77 40.18 13.20
N HIS A 320 41.80 38.99 13.83
CA HIS A 320 42.11 38.70 15.24
C HIS A 320 41.75 39.72 16.34
N ARG A 321 41.03 39.24 17.37
CA ARG A 321 41.65 38.96 18.70
C ARG A 321 40.75 38.15 19.62
N SER A 322 41.42 37.40 20.47
CA SER A 322 40.95 36.47 21.50
C SER A 322 40.54 37.16 22.81
N VAL A 323 39.75 36.42 23.60
CA VAL A 323 39.72 36.33 25.08
C VAL A 323 39.31 37.59 25.87
N CYS A 324 38.09 37.58 26.41
CA CYS A 324 37.75 37.19 27.79
C CYS A 324 36.28 36.78 27.85
#